data_AF-S3JF52-F1
#
_entry.id   AF-S3JF52-F1
#
_cell.length_a   1.000
_cell.length_b   1.000
_cell.length_c   1.000
_cell.angle_alpha   90.00
_cell.angle_beta   90.00
_cell.angle_gamma   90.00
#
_symmetry.space_group_name_H-M   'P 1'
#
loop_
_entity.id
_entity.type
_entity.pdbx_description
1 polymer ?
#
loop_
_entity_poly.entity_id
_entity_poly.type
_entity_poly.pdbx_seq_one_letter_code
_entity_poly.pdbx_strand_id
1 'polypeptide(L)'
;MGIALGAFEAAGRYTREQTRPWLTAGVERATEDPYLLHRYGSLWVDLEAARGLVDRATEILQDAWEEQWDLTAEKRGRCAVAIAVAKVAATRVGLEVVNQMFEVMGARATSSSYGFDRYWRNLRTFTLHDPVDYKIRDLGNWIVNEKFPEPNFYS
;
A
#
# COMPACT_ATOMS: atom_id res chain seq x y z
N MET A 1 3.77 -1.39 3.30
CA MET A 1 4.28 -1.95 2.04
C MET A 1 4.51 -3.46 2.09
N GLY A 2 5.35 -3.99 3.00
CA GLY A 2 5.67 -5.43 3.02
C GLY A 2 4.46 -6.38 3.01
N ILE A 3 3.42 -6.09 3.80
CA ILE A 3 2.17 -6.90 3.80
C ILE A 3 1.50 -6.91 2.42
N ALA A 4 1.42 -5.76 1.74
CA ALA A 4 0.78 -5.64 0.44
C ALA A 4 1.57 -6.37 -0.66
N LEU A 5 2.91 -6.22 -0.66
CA LEU A 5 3.79 -6.94 -1.59
C LEU A 5 3.69 -8.45 -1.39
N GLY A 6 3.74 -8.91 -0.14
CA GLY A 6 3.58 -10.33 0.18
C GLY A 6 2.20 -10.88 -0.20
N ALA A 7 1.14 -10.08 -0.09
CA ALA A 7 -0.20 -10.47 -0.54
C ALA A 7 -0.27 -10.58 -2.07
N PHE A 8 0.29 -9.61 -2.79
CA PHE A 8 0.34 -9.59 -4.25
C PHE A 8 1.13 -10.77 -4.82
N GLU A 9 2.31 -11.07 -4.25
CA GLU A 9 3.12 -12.22 -4.64
C GLU A 9 2.41 -13.55 -4.37
N ALA A 10 1.77 -13.68 -3.20
CA ALA A 10 1.01 -14.87 -2.82
C ALA A 10 -0.18 -15.08 -3.77
N ALA A 11 -0.90 -14.01 -4.12
CA ALA A 11 -1.97 -14.05 -5.10
C ALA A 11 -1.46 -14.49 -6.47
N GLY A 12 -0.37 -13.88 -6.96
CA GLY A 12 0.25 -14.23 -8.23
C GLY A 12 0.66 -15.71 -8.30
N ARG A 13 1.23 -16.24 -7.20
CA ARG A 13 1.57 -17.66 -7.11
C ARG A 13 0.34 -18.55 -7.19
N TYR A 14 -0.69 -18.23 -6.39
CA TYR A 14 -1.94 -18.99 -6.39
C TYR A 14 -2.64 -18.96 -7.76
N THR A 15 -2.67 -17.80 -8.43
CA THR A 15 -3.25 -17.69 -9.76
C THR A 15 -2.54 -18.57 -10.79
N ARG A 16 -1.21 -18.66 -10.74
CA ARG A 16 -0.43 -19.52 -11.66
C ARG A 16 -0.61 -21.01 -11.39
N GLU A 17 -0.77 -21.39 -10.13
CA GLU A 17 -0.71 -22.80 -9.70
C GLU A 17 -2.09 -23.44 -9.50
N GLN A 18 -3.09 -22.65 -9.09
CA GLN A 18 -4.35 -23.20 -8.54
C GLN A 18 -5.60 -22.62 -9.19
N THR A 19 -5.59 -21.35 -9.63
CA THR A 19 -6.78 -20.70 -10.20
C THR A 19 -7.20 -21.35 -11.52
N ARG A 20 -8.51 -21.51 -11.69
CA ARG A 20 -9.11 -22.06 -12.91
C ARG A 20 -9.67 -20.91 -13.75
N PRO A 21 -9.59 -20.97 -15.08
CA PRO A 21 -10.24 -19.97 -15.93
C PRO A 21 -11.75 -19.96 -15.66
N TRP A 22 -12.36 -18.79 -15.82
CA TRP A 22 -13.81 -18.69 -15.77
C TRP A 22 -14.42 -19.41 -16.98
N LEU A 23 -15.60 -20.02 -16.80
CA LEU A 23 -16.22 -20.88 -17.81
C LEU A 23 -16.37 -20.19 -19.18
N THR A 24 -16.67 -18.89 -19.17
CA THR A 24 -16.91 -18.09 -20.37
C THR A 24 -15.75 -17.15 -20.70
N ALA A 25 -14.57 -17.34 -20.09
CA ALA A 25 -13.42 -16.48 -20.35
C ALA A 25 -12.78 -16.70 -21.73
N GLY A 26 -13.04 -17.84 -22.39
CA GLY A 26 -12.49 -18.14 -23.71
C GLY A 26 -10.97 -18.39 -23.72
N VAL A 27 -10.37 -18.69 -22.56
CA VAL A 27 -8.94 -18.98 -22.39
C VAL A 27 -8.74 -20.33 -21.72
N GLU A 28 -7.62 -21.01 -22.02
CA GLU A 28 -7.28 -22.30 -21.43
C GLU A 28 -6.74 -22.16 -20.00
N ARG A 29 -6.05 -21.05 -19.72
CA ARG A 29 -5.42 -20.79 -18.42
C ARG A 29 -5.96 -19.50 -17.81
N ALA A 30 -6.19 -19.51 -16.50
CA ALA A 30 -6.55 -18.28 -15.77
C ALA A 30 -5.52 -17.16 -15.98
N THR A 31 -4.24 -17.51 -16.12
CA THR A 31 -3.15 -16.55 -16.36
C THR A 31 -3.24 -15.80 -17.69
N GLU A 32 -4.12 -16.21 -18.59
CA GLU A 32 -4.37 -15.58 -19.89
C GLU A 32 -5.66 -14.77 -19.89
N ASP A 33 -6.45 -14.82 -18.82
CA ASP A 33 -7.69 -14.07 -18.70
C ASP A 33 -7.39 -12.56 -18.70
N PRO A 34 -7.97 -11.79 -19.64
CA PRO A 34 -7.65 -10.38 -19.81
C PRO A 34 -8.03 -9.52 -18.59
N TYR A 35 -9.03 -9.93 -17.82
CA TYR A 35 -9.46 -9.21 -16.62
C TYR A 35 -8.54 -9.49 -15.44
N LEU A 36 -8.02 -10.72 -15.31
CA LEU A 36 -6.99 -11.00 -14.30
C LEU A 36 -5.69 -10.25 -14.62
N LEU A 37 -5.26 -10.26 -15.88
CA LEU A 37 -4.08 -9.51 -16.33
C LEU A 37 -4.26 -7.99 -16.10
N HIS A 38 -5.42 -7.44 -16.44
CA HIS A 38 -5.74 -6.04 -16.17
C HIS A 38 -5.66 -5.71 -14.67
N ARG A 39 -6.25 -6.56 -13.82
CA ARG A 39 -6.25 -6.35 -12.37
C ARG A 39 -4.83 -6.42 -11.78
N TYR A 40 -4.03 -7.41 -12.18
CA TYR A 40 -2.62 -7.49 -11.79
C TYR A 40 -1.84 -6.25 -12.24
N GLY A 41 -2.05 -5.79 -13.47
CA GLY A 41 -1.41 -4.59 -14.00
C GLY A 41 -1.79 -3.32 -13.23
N SER A 42 -3.08 -3.12 -12.95
CA SER A 42 -3.57 -1.98 -12.17
C SER A 42 -2.97 -1.96 -10.77
N LEU A 43 -3.06 -3.09 -10.05
CA LEU A 43 -2.50 -3.20 -8.70
C LEU A 43 -0.98 -3.03 -8.69
N TRP A 44 -0.29 -3.48 -9.74
CA TRP A 44 1.16 -3.28 -9.88
C TRP A 44 1.53 -1.81 -10.03
N VAL A 45 0.83 -1.06 -10.89
CA VAL A 45 1.06 0.38 -11.04
C VAL A 45 0.87 1.12 -9.71
N ASP A 46 -0.20 0.80 -8.98
CA ASP A 46 -0.47 1.42 -7.68
C ASP A 46 0.59 1.05 -6.62
N LEU A 47 1.02 -0.20 -6.59
CA LEU A 47 2.10 -0.68 -5.70
C LEU A 47 3.41 0.02 -5.98
N GLU A 48 3.79 0.16 -7.26
CA GLU A 48 5.01 0.85 -7.67
C GLU A 48 4.97 2.33 -7.33
N ALA A 49 3.83 2.99 -7.53
CA ALA A 49 3.63 4.38 -7.11
C ALA A 49 3.78 4.55 -5.59
N ALA A 50 3.16 3.67 -4.80
CA ALA A 50 3.30 3.70 -3.34
C ALA A 50 4.73 3.38 -2.88
N ARG A 51 5.44 2.48 -3.58
CA ARG A 51 6.85 2.17 -3.31
C ARG A 51 7.74 3.38 -3.55
N GLY A 52 7.58 4.05 -4.70
CA GLY A 52 8.34 5.26 -5.00
C GLY A 52 8.12 6.38 -3.97
N LEU A 53 6.91 6.52 -3.41
CA LEU A 53 6.65 7.46 -2.32
C LEU A 53 7.35 7.08 -1.01
N VAL A 54 7.43 5.78 -0.69
CA VAL A 54 8.16 5.28 0.48
C VAL A 54 9.67 5.46 0.31
N ASP A 55 10.21 5.18 -0.87
CA ASP A 55 11.63 5.35 -1.16
C ASP A 55 12.02 6.83 -1.05
N ARG A 56 11.24 7.73 -1.67
CA ARG A 56 11.42 9.19 -1.54
C ARG A 56 11.35 9.66 -0.08
N ALA A 57 10.39 9.15 0.71
CA ALA A 57 10.29 9.53 2.12
C ALA A 57 11.48 9.02 2.93
N THR A 58 12.06 7.88 2.55
CA THR A 58 13.26 7.30 3.18
C THR A 58 14.49 8.14 2.89
N GLU A 59 14.68 8.60 1.65
CA GLU A 59 15.76 9.53 1.28
C GLU A 59 15.66 10.84 2.07
N ILE A 60 14.48 11.46 2.12
CA ILE A 60 14.27 12.71 2.88
C ILE A 60 14.50 12.51 4.38
N LEU A 61 14.14 11.34 4.91
CA LEU A 61 14.43 10.99 6.31
C LEU A 61 15.93 10.85 6.54
N GLN A 62 16.65 10.22 5.63
CA GLN A 62 18.11 10.09 5.70
C GLN A 62 18.78 11.47 5.67
N ASP A 63 18.38 12.36 4.75
CA ASP A 63 18.89 13.73 4.70
C ASP A 63 18.62 14.48 6.01
N ALA A 64 17.41 14.36 6.57
CA ALA A 64 17.07 14.99 7.85
C ALA A 64 17.87 14.39 9.03
N TRP A 65 18.18 13.11 8.98
CA TRP A 65 19.01 12.44 9.98
C TRP A 65 20.46 12.94 9.96
N GLU A 66 21.00 13.20 8.77
CA GLU A 66 22.38 13.67 8.57
C GLU A 66 22.63 15.07 9.12
N GLU A 67 21.59 15.89 9.29
CA GLU A 67 21.68 17.20 9.94
C GLU A 67 22.02 17.13 11.43
N GLN A 68 21.83 15.98 12.08
CA GLN A 68 22.08 15.78 13.51
C GLN A 68 21.43 16.89 14.37
N TRP A 69 22.25 17.65 15.10
CA TRP A 69 21.82 18.72 16.00
C TRP A 69 21.41 20.01 15.27
N ASP A 70 21.76 20.15 13.98
CA ASP A 70 21.45 21.31 13.16
C ASP A 70 20.10 21.18 12.42
N LEU A 71 19.35 20.11 12.69
CA LEU A 71 18.05 19.87 12.08
C LEU A 71 17.07 21.01 12.40
N THR A 72 16.65 21.73 11.35
CA THR A 72 15.68 22.82 11.48
C THR A 72 14.24 22.30 11.53
N ALA A 73 13.35 23.09 12.15
CA ALA A 73 11.91 22.79 12.17
C ALA A 73 11.32 22.65 10.75
N GLU A 74 11.85 23.40 9.78
CA GLU A 74 11.43 23.35 8.38
C GLU A 74 11.83 22.02 7.71
N LYS A 75 13.08 21.57 7.88
CA LYS A 75 13.54 20.26 7.37
C LYS A 75 12.77 19.11 8.02
N ARG A 76 12.56 19.17 9.34
CA ARG A 76 11.69 18.22 10.07
C ARG A 76 10.28 18.21 9.48
N GLY A 77 9.68 19.38 9.26
CA GLY A 77 8.34 19.53 8.71
C GLY A 77 8.19 18.91 7.32
N ARG A 78 9.17 19.15 6.43
CA ARG A 78 9.22 18.51 5.10
C ARG A 78 9.33 16.99 5.18
N CYS A 79 10.15 16.47 6.09
CA CYS A 79 10.25 15.04 6.34
C CYS A 79 8.91 14.46 6.84
N ALA A 80 8.26 15.10 7.81
CA ALA A 80 6.97 14.68 8.34
C ALA A 80 5.87 14.62 7.25
N VAL A 81 5.85 15.61 6.35
CA VAL A 81 4.97 15.63 5.18
C VAL A 81 5.26 14.45 4.26
N ALA A 82 6.51 14.21 3.89
CA ALA A 82 6.88 13.11 3.00
C ALA A 82 6.47 11.74 3.57
N ILE A 83 6.72 11.52 4.86
CA ILE A 83 6.31 10.30 5.58
C ILE A 83 4.77 10.17 5.60
N ALA A 84 4.05 11.26 5.85
CA ALA A 84 2.59 11.24 5.83
C ALA A 84 2.02 10.89 4.44
N VAL A 85 2.57 11.46 3.36
CA VAL A 85 2.20 11.09 1.98
C VAL A 85 2.42 9.61 1.72
N ALA A 86 3.62 9.11 2.03
CA ALA A 86 3.97 7.71 1.83
C ALA A 86 3.06 6.77 2.62
N LYS A 87 2.75 7.11 3.88
CA LYS A 87 1.86 6.35 4.74
C LYS A 87 0.44 6.28 4.18
N VAL A 88 -0.13 7.42 3.76
CA VAL A 88 -1.49 7.48 3.20
C VAL A 88 -1.57 6.64 1.92
N ALA A 89 -0.60 6.77 1.03
CA ALA A 89 -0.53 5.98 -0.20
C ALA A 89 -0.41 4.47 0.10
N ALA A 90 0.53 4.08 0.96
CA ALA A 90 0.74 2.69 1.37
C ALA A 90 -0.50 2.08 2.05
N THR A 91 -1.26 2.88 2.80
CA THR A 91 -2.50 2.47 3.45
C THR A 91 -3.59 2.18 2.42
N ARG A 92 -3.83 3.12 1.50
CA ARG A 92 -4.86 2.98 0.46
C ARG A 92 -4.57 1.82 -0.47
N VAL A 93 -3.38 1.82 -1.09
CA VAL A 93 -2.96 0.78 -2.03
C VAL A 93 -2.87 -0.57 -1.34
N GLY A 94 -2.31 -0.62 -0.13
CA GLY A 94 -2.20 -1.86 0.60
C GLY A 94 -3.55 -2.49 0.91
N LEU A 95 -4.53 -1.69 1.37
CA LEU A 95 -5.89 -2.19 1.64
C LEU A 95 -6.60 -2.64 0.36
N GLU A 96 -6.38 -1.94 -0.75
CA GLU A 96 -6.92 -2.34 -2.05
C GLU A 96 -6.36 -3.70 -2.50
N VAL A 97 -5.04 -3.90 -2.43
CA VAL A 97 -4.38 -5.15 -2.81
C VAL A 97 -4.88 -6.33 -1.99
N VAL A 98 -4.92 -6.21 -0.65
CA VAL A 98 -5.34 -7.31 0.22
C VAL A 98 -6.85 -7.59 0.14
N ASN A 99 -7.65 -6.65 -0.36
CA ASN A 99 -9.06 -6.85 -0.65
C ASN A 99 -9.24 -7.52 -2.03
N GLN A 100 -8.64 -6.95 -3.08
CA GLN A 100 -8.77 -7.43 -4.45
C GLN A 100 -8.03 -8.74 -4.75
N MET A 101 -7.11 -9.20 -3.89
CA MET A 101 -6.39 -10.44 -4.13
C MET A 101 -7.31 -11.66 -4.34
N PHE A 102 -8.51 -11.67 -3.75
CA PHE A 102 -9.45 -12.77 -3.94
C PHE A 102 -10.14 -12.75 -5.31
N GLU A 103 -10.26 -11.58 -5.94
CA GLU A 103 -10.79 -11.44 -7.30
C GLU A 103 -9.87 -12.07 -8.34
N VAL A 104 -8.55 -12.06 -8.12
CA VAL A 104 -7.57 -12.72 -9.02
C VAL A 104 -7.37 -14.21 -8.72
N MET A 105 -7.63 -14.64 -7.49
CA MET A 105 -7.42 -16.03 -7.08
C MET A 105 -8.68 -16.90 -7.24
N GLY A 106 -9.87 -16.30 -7.11
CA GLY A 106 -11.16 -16.97 -7.20
C GLY A 106 -11.62 -17.66 -5.91
N ALA A 107 -12.88 -18.11 -5.89
CA ALA A 107 -13.58 -18.55 -4.69
C ALA A 107 -12.87 -19.63 -3.85
N ARG A 108 -12.13 -20.57 -4.48
CA ARG A 108 -11.41 -21.63 -3.74
C ARG A 108 -10.32 -21.09 -2.82
N ALA A 109 -9.78 -19.90 -3.11
CA ALA A 109 -8.75 -19.27 -2.30
C ALA A 109 -9.24 -18.81 -0.93
N THR A 110 -10.56 -18.75 -0.70
CA THR A 110 -11.14 -18.41 0.61
C THR A 110 -11.12 -19.57 1.60
N SER A 111 -10.63 -20.76 1.20
CA SER A 111 -10.45 -21.87 2.12
C SER A 111 -9.52 -21.49 3.27
N SER A 112 -9.92 -21.81 4.49
CA SER A 112 -9.16 -21.53 5.71
C SER A 112 -7.78 -22.19 5.74
N SER A 113 -7.57 -23.26 4.94
CA SER A 113 -6.27 -23.92 4.82
C SER A 113 -5.18 -23.04 4.20
N TYR A 114 -5.55 -22.05 3.37
CA TYR A 114 -4.59 -21.11 2.77
C TYR A 114 -4.30 -19.91 3.68
N GLY A 115 -5.31 -19.48 4.45
CA GLY A 115 -5.21 -18.35 5.39
C GLY A 115 -4.83 -17.02 4.74
N PHE A 116 -5.21 -16.76 3.48
CA PHE A 116 -4.87 -15.52 2.77
C PHE A 116 -5.52 -14.27 3.38
N ASP A 117 -6.65 -14.43 4.06
CA ASP A 117 -7.34 -13.36 4.81
C ASP A 117 -6.44 -12.73 5.89
N ARG A 118 -5.36 -13.41 6.32
CA ARG A 118 -4.36 -12.85 7.25
C ARG A 118 -3.75 -11.55 6.75
N TYR A 119 -3.54 -11.38 5.43
CA TYR A 119 -2.96 -10.16 4.88
C TYR A 119 -3.90 -8.97 5.13
N TRP A 120 -5.19 -9.17 4.83
CA TRP A 120 -6.21 -8.17 5.08
C TRP A 120 -6.36 -7.87 6.57
N ARG A 121 -6.48 -8.90 7.42
CA ARG A 121 -6.65 -8.71 8.88
C ARG A 121 -5.48 -7.93 9.47
N ASN A 122 -4.25 -8.33 9.17
CA ASN A 122 -3.06 -7.68 9.70
C ASN A 122 -2.97 -6.22 9.26
N LEU A 123 -3.21 -5.94 7.96
CA LEU A 123 -3.14 -4.58 7.45
C LEU A 123 -4.28 -3.71 7.98
N ARG A 124 -5.51 -4.23 8.01
CA ARG A 124 -6.68 -3.53 8.55
C ARG A 124 -6.47 -3.15 10.02
N THR A 125 -5.93 -4.05 10.83
CA THR A 125 -5.60 -3.76 12.23
C THR A 125 -4.52 -2.69 12.33
N PHE A 126 -3.41 -2.82 11.60
CA PHE A 126 -2.29 -1.89 11.74
C PHE A 126 -2.62 -0.48 11.23
N THR A 127 -3.36 -0.38 10.13
CA THR A 127 -3.78 0.91 9.53
C THR A 127 -4.78 1.69 10.39
N LEU A 128 -5.29 1.11 11.48
CA LEU A 128 -6.19 1.79 12.42
C LEU A 128 -5.46 2.49 13.59
N HIS A 129 -4.15 2.28 13.75
CA HIS A 129 -3.39 2.82 14.88
C HIS A 129 -3.45 4.35 14.97
N ASP A 130 -3.33 5.03 13.83
CA ASP A 130 -3.46 6.48 13.69
C ASP A 130 -4.39 6.79 12.52
N PRO A 131 -5.52 7.50 12.74
CA PRO A 131 -6.54 7.61 11.71
C PRO A 131 -6.02 8.39 10.49
N VAL A 132 -6.14 7.76 9.33
CA VAL A 132 -5.62 8.29 8.05
C VAL A 132 -6.24 9.64 7.67
N ASP A 133 -7.47 9.93 8.12
CA ASP A 133 -8.14 11.19 7.83
C ASP A 133 -7.45 12.39 8.47
N TYR A 134 -6.87 12.23 9.67
CA TYR A 134 -6.06 13.29 10.28
C TYR A 134 -4.76 13.50 9.50
N LYS A 135 -4.14 12.44 8.97
CA LYS A 135 -2.97 12.56 8.09
C LYS A 135 -3.30 13.30 6.80
N ILE A 136 -4.45 13.00 6.19
CA ILE A 136 -4.92 13.71 5.00
C ILE A 136 -5.22 15.17 5.31
N ARG A 137 -5.84 15.47 6.46
CA ARG A 137 -6.06 16.85 6.94
C ARG A 137 -4.75 17.61 7.07
N ASP A 138 -3.74 17.01 7.70
CA ASP A 138 -2.44 17.67 7.91
C ASP A 138 -1.72 17.96 6.58
N LEU A 139 -1.80 17.02 5.62
CA LEU A 139 -1.31 17.24 4.26
C LEU A 139 -2.07 18.38 3.56
N GLY A 140 -3.39 18.44 3.72
CA GLY A 140 -4.21 19.55 3.22
C GLY A 140 -3.84 20.90 3.83
N ASN A 141 -3.58 20.93 5.14
CA ASN A 141 -3.16 22.13 5.85
C ASN A 141 -1.78 22.62 5.37
N TRP A 142 -0.86 21.70 5.08
CA TRP A 142 0.43 22.04 4.48
C TRP A 142 0.26 22.63 3.07
N ILE A 143 -0.55 22.02 2.21
CA ILE A 143 -0.71 22.49 0.82
C ILE A 143 -1.47 23.83 0.74
N VAL A 144 -2.47 24.04 1.59
CA VAL A 144 -3.35 25.23 1.50
C VAL A 144 -2.86 26.39 2.34
N ASN A 145 -2.34 26.10 3.54
CA ASN A 145 -1.97 27.14 4.52
C ASN A 145 -0.46 27.20 4.79
N GLU A 146 0.35 26.39 4.09
CA GLU A 146 1.81 26.30 4.29
C GLU A 146 2.20 25.95 5.74
N LYS A 147 1.30 25.28 6.46
CA LYS A 147 1.52 24.86 7.86
C LYS A 147 1.95 23.42 7.93
N PHE A 148 3.16 23.18 8.44
CA PHE A 148 3.64 21.83 8.72
C PHE A 148 2.78 21.12 9.78
N PRO A 149 2.77 19.77 9.79
CA PRO A 149 2.19 19.02 10.89
C PRO A 149 2.86 19.39 12.22
N GLU A 150 2.06 19.71 13.24
CA GLU A 150 2.54 20.00 14.59
C GLU A 150 3.24 18.77 15.19
N PRO A 151 4.45 18.90 15.74
CA PRO A 151 5.15 17.78 16.36
C PRO A 151 4.39 17.18 17.55
N ASN A 152 4.07 15.89 17.47
CA ASN A 152 3.57 15.10 18.59
C ASN A 152 3.91 13.60 18.39
N PHE A 153 3.38 12.71 19.25
CA PHE A 153 3.63 11.26 19.14
C PHE A 153 3.10 10.62 17.86
N TYR A 154 2.22 11.31 17.14
CA TYR A 154 1.55 10.84 15.93
C TYR A 154 1.81 11.72 14.71
N SER A 155 2.43 12.91 14.78
CA SER A 155 2.71 13.79 13.61
C SER A 155 3.98 14.63 13.75
#